data_AF-A0A2N9J527-F1
#
_entry.id   AF-A0A2N9J527-F1
#
_cell.length_a   1.000
_cell.length_b   1.000
_cell.length_c   1.000
_cell.angle_alpha   90.00
_cell.angle_beta   90.00
_cell.angle_gamma   90.00
#
_symmetry.space_group_name_H-M   'P 1'
#
loop_
_entity.id
_entity.type
_entity.pdbx_description
1 polymer ?
#
loop_
_entity_poly.entity_id
_entity_poly.type
_entity_poly.pdbx_seq_one_letter_code
_entity_poly.pdbx_strand_id
1 'polypeptide(L)'
;MRNKGPRDGTHVVLVFWKPARSAEVNGAPNVQLVGFERVEVKRGKTESVTVKVDVCKGLSVVDSEGKRKLVTGEHTILVVSSTEHQVRHHFIVRLPAGSGDGGMVSL
;
A
#
# COMPACT_ATOMS: atom_id res chain seq x y z
N MET A 1 5.35 -14.70 7.46
CA MET A 1 5.87 -14.07 8.69
C MET A 1 6.54 -15.11 9.57
N ARG A 2 7.77 -14.89 10.07
CA ARG A 2 8.50 -15.87 10.89
C ARG A 2 8.80 -15.32 12.29
N ASN A 3 8.42 -16.05 13.33
CA ASN A 3 8.78 -15.71 14.71
C ASN A 3 10.16 -16.30 15.04
N LYS A 4 11.15 -15.42 15.20
CA LYS A 4 12.52 -15.77 15.60
C LYS A 4 12.78 -15.60 17.10
N GLY A 5 11.78 -15.14 17.87
CA GLY A 5 11.89 -14.95 19.31
C GLY A 5 11.80 -16.26 20.10
N PRO A 6 12.09 -16.23 21.41
CA PRO A 6 12.12 -17.41 22.27
C PRO A 6 10.73 -17.85 22.77
N ARG A 7 9.67 -17.11 22.46
CA ARG A 7 8.30 -17.36 22.93
C ARG A 7 7.31 -17.25 21.78
N ASP A 8 6.16 -17.89 21.95
CA ASP A 8 4.98 -17.65 21.12
C ASP A 8 4.60 -16.17 21.23
N GLY A 9 4.11 -15.58 20.14
CA GLY A 9 3.85 -14.15 20.13
C GLY A 9 2.88 -13.72 19.05
N THR A 10 2.17 -12.64 19.35
CA THR A 10 1.39 -11.89 18.38
C THR A 10 2.29 -10.91 17.64
N HIS A 11 2.08 -10.79 16.34
CA HIS A 11 2.77 -9.83 15.51
C HIS A 11 1.76 -9.08 14.63
N VAL A 12 2.11 -7.85 14.23
CA VAL A 12 1.30 -7.02 13.34
C VAL A 12 2.07 -6.78 12.04
N VAL A 13 1.41 -7.04 10.93
CA VAL A 13 1.86 -6.70 9.59
C VAL A 13 1.14 -5.43 9.16
N LEU A 14 1.90 -4.41 8.79
CA LEU A 14 1.41 -3.11 8.32
C LEU A 14 1.71 -2.99 6.82
N VAL A 15 0.73 -2.52 6.05
CA VAL A 15 0.87 -2.27 4.62
C VAL A 15 0.71 -0.78 4.38
N PHE A 16 1.78 -0.14 3.93
CA PHE A 16 1.75 1.26 3.52
C PHE A 16 1.81 1.40 2.01
N TRP A 17 1.24 2.48 1.51
CA TRP A 17 1.26 2.89 0.12
C TRP A 17 2.01 4.20 -0.03
N LYS A 18 2.81 4.30 -1.10
CA LYS A 18 3.40 5.54 -1.58
C LYS A 18 2.84 5.82 -2.98
N PRO A 19 2.15 6.96 -3.17
CA PRO A 19 1.62 7.35 -4.47
C PRO A 19 2.72 7.58 -5.51
N ALA A 20 2.36 7.40 -6.77
CA ALA A 20 3.16 7.87 -7.88
C ALA A 20 3.32 9.39 -7.81
N ARG A 21 4.47 9.89 -8.25
CA ARG A 21 4.68 11.33 -8.41
C ARG A 21 4.02 11.77 -9.71
N SER A 22 3.13 12.74 -9.65
CA SER A 22 2.59 13.46 -10.81
C SER A 22 2.66 14.96 -10.57
N ALA A 23 2.90 15.73 -11.63
CA ALA A 23 2.84 17.19 -11.59
C ALA A 23 1.40 17.71 -11.38
N GLU A 24 0.40 16.89 -11.70
CA GLU A 24 -1.03 17.25 -11.57
C GLU A 24 -1.56 17.02 -10.16
N VAL A 25 -0.81 16.32 -9.31
CA VAL A 25 -1.25 15.92 -7.97
C VAL A 25 -0.43 16.66 -6.91
N ASN A 26 -1.04 17.71 -6.37
CA ASN A 26 -0.52 18.40 -5.19
C ASN A 26 -1.10 17.79 -3.91
N GLY A 27 -0.30 17.72 -2.84
CA GLY A 27 -0.76 17.30 -1.53
C GLY A 27 -0.95 15.79 -1.32
N ALA A 28 -0.44 14.95 -2.24
CA ALA A 28 -0.42 13.50 -2.03
C ALA A 28 0.38 13.13 -0.76
N PRO A 29 -0.04 12.10 -0.01
CA PRO A 29 0.70 11.64 1.17
C PRO A 29 2.08 11.13 0.77
N ASN A 30 3.09 11.39 1.61
CA ASN A 30 4.43 10.82 1.39
C ASN A 30 4.41 9.29 1.49
N VAL A 31 3.68 8.77 2.48
CA VAL A 31 3.39 7.36 2.75
C VAL A 31 2.06 7.31 3.53
N GLN A 32 1.20 6.33 3.26
CA GLN A 32 -0.10 6.16 3.94
C GLN A 32 -0.32 4.70 4.34
N LEU A 33 -0.83 4.42 5.54
CA LEU A 33 -1.25 3.07 5.94
C LEU A 33 -2.55 2.70 5.24
N VAL A 34 -2.57 1.58 4.51
CA VAL A 34 -3.70 1.13 3.67
C VAL A 34 -4.24 -0.25 4.05
N GLY A 35 -3.59 -0.94 4.98
CA GLY A 35 -4.07 -2.20 5.54
C GLY A 35 -3.17 -2.69 6.66
N PHE A 36 -3.71 -3.56 7.51
CA PHE A 36 -2.95 -4.24 8.54
C PHE A 36 -3.60 -5.58 8.88
N GLU A 37 -2.79 -6.51 9.37
CA GLU A 37 -3.26 -7.79 9.88
C GLU A 37 -2.50 -8.18 11.15
N ARG A 38 -3.22 -8.73 12.12
CA ARG A 38 -2.66 -9.29 13.35
C ARG A 38 -2.58 -10.80 13.20
N VAL A 39 -1.41 -11.38 13.46
CA VAL A 39 -1.18 -12.83 13.36
C VAL A 39 -0.50 -13.37 14.61
N GLU A 40 -0.97 -14.51 15.09
CA GLU A 40 -0.29 -15.28 16.14
C GLU A 40 0.68 -16.26 15.50
N VAL A 41 1.93 -16.25 15.97
CA VAL A 41 2.98 -17.10 15.42
C VAL A 41 3.70 -17.79 16.57
N LYS A 42 3.60 -19.12 16.61
CA LYS A 42 4.31 -19.93 17.60
C LYS A 42 5.83 -19.80 17.45
N ARG A 43 6.56 -20.04 18.53
CA ARG A 43 8.02 -19.99 18.58
C ARG A 43 8.64 -20.78 17.44
N GLY A 44 9.50 -20.12 16.66
CA GLY A 44 10.22 -20.74 15.54
C GLY A 44 9.35 -21.10 14.33
N LYS A 45 8.04 -20.83 14.35
CA LYS A 45 7.12 -21.11 13.24
C LYS A 45 7.03 -19.94 12.27
N THR A 46 6.45 -20.24 11.11
CA THR A 46 6.19 -19.28 10.05
C THR A 46 4.73 -19.40 9.65
N GLU A 47 4.02 -18.28 9.62
CA GLU A 47 2.62 -18.20 9.18
C GLU A 47 2.51 -17.33 7.94
N SER A 48 1.61 -17.71 7.03
CA SER A 48 1.22 -16.90 5.88
C SER A 48 0.23 -15.83 6.33
N VAL A 49 0.42 -14.59 5.87
CA VAL A 49 -0.44 -13.45 6.21
C VAL A 49 -0.92 -12.83 4.91
N THR A 50 -2.23 -12.64 4.79
CA THR A 50 -2.86 -12.01 3.64
C THR A 50 -3.55 -10.73 4.08
N VAL A 51 -3.08 -9.58 3.58
CA VAL A 51 -3.75 -8.29 3.79
C VAL A 51 -4.47 -7.91 2.51
N LYS A 52 -5.78 -7.66 2.59
CA LYS A 52 -6.57 -7.17 1.45
C LYS A 52 -6.51 -5.64 1.41
N VAL A 53 -6.18 -5.09 0.24
CA VAL A 53 -6.16 -3.65 0.00
C VAL A 53 -7.17 -3.33 -1.09
N ASP A 54 -8.14 -2.48 -0.78
CA ASP A 54 -9.06 -1.91 -1.77
C ASP A 54 -8.30 -0.83 -2.56
N VAL A 55 -8.09 -1.04 -3.85
CA VAL A 55 -7.28 -0.13 -4.69
C VAL A 55 -7.95 1.24 -4.80
N CYS A 56 -9.25 1.29 -5.08
CA CYS A 56 -9.97 2.53 -5.30
C CYS A 56 -10.14 3.32 -3.99
N LYS A 57 -10.29 2.65 -2.85
CA LYS A 57 -10.44 3.33 -1.55
C LYS A 57 -9.12 3.58 -0.83
N GLY A 58 -8.15 2.70 -0.96
CA GLY A 58 -6.90 2.75 -0.22
C GLY A 58 -5.81 3.53 -0.96
N LEU A 59 -5.85 3.58 -2.30
CA LEU A 59 -4.76 4.09 -3.14
C LEU A 59 -5.16 5.31 -3.97
N SER A 60 -6.28 5.96 -3.63
CA SER A 60 -6.73 7.19 -4.28
C SER A 60 -6.24 8.43 -3.54
N VAL A 61 -6.00 9.50 -4.27
CA VAL A 61 -5.88 10.86 -3.74
C VAL A 61 -7.17 11.65 -4.02
N VAL A 62 -7.35 12.77 -3.33
CA VAL A 62 -8.44 13.71 -3.60
C VAL A 62 -7.87 14.89 -4.38
N ASP A 63 -8.48 15.24 -5.50
CA ASP A 63 -8.09 16.40 -6.30
C ASP A 63 -8.63 17.72 -5.74
N SER A 64 -8.32 18.84 -6.40
CA SER A 64 -8.76 20.17 -5.99
C SER A 64 -10.28 20.37 -6.04
N GLU A 65 -11.01 19.52 -6.77
CA GLU A 65 -12.48 19.55 -6.84
C GLU A 65 -13.13 18.66 -5.78
N GLY A 66 -12.34 18.00 -4.93
CA GLY A 66 -12.84 17.06 -3.92
C GLY A 66 -13.18 15.68 -4.48
N LYS A 67 -12.76 15.36 -5.72
CA LYS A 67 -13.02 14.06 -6.36
C LYS A 67 -11.89 13.09 -6.08
N ARG A 68 -12.25 11.84 -5.82
CA ARG A 68 -11.27 10.76 -5.63
C ARG A 68 -10.74 10.32 -6.98
N LYS A 69 -9.42 10.27 -7.09
CA LYS A 69 -8.72 9.85 -8.30
C LYS A 69 -7.54 8.95 -7.97
N LEU A 70 -7.27 7.97 -8.82
CA LEU A 70 -6.07 7.14 -8.76
C LEU A 70 -5.01 7.73 -9.69
N VAL A 71 -3.84 8.04 -9.14
CA VAL A 71 -2.72 8.59 -9.93
C VAL A 71 -2.18 7.49 -10.85
N THR A 72 -1.80 7.84 -12.08
CA THR A 72 -1.08 6.92 -12.97
C THR A 72 0.43 6.96 -12.69
N GLY A 73 1.14 5.94 -13.16
CA GLY A 73 2.57 5.81 -12.97
C GLY A 73 2.93 4.76 -11.92
N GLU A 74 4.16 4.83 -11.43
CA GLU A 74 4.74 3.84 -10.52
C GLU A 74 4.39 4.16 -9.06
N HIS A 75 3.76 3.20 -8.39
CA HIS A 75 3.45 3.25 -6.96
C HIS A 75 4.32 2.26 -6.19
N THR A 76 4.47 2.49 -4.89
CA THR A 76 5.14 1.53 -4.00
C THR A 76 4.17 1.06 -2.91
N ILE A 77 4.14 -0.25 -2.65
CA ILE A 77 3.60 -0.86 -1.44
C ILE A 77 4.76 -1.26 -0.53
N LEU A 78 4.70 -0.84 0.72
CA LEU A 78 5.67 -1.11 1.78
C LEU A 78 5.00 -2.02 2.81
N VAL A 79 5.44 -3.28 2.88
CA VAL A 79 4.99 -4.22 3.91
C VAL A 79 6.02 -4.22 5.04
N VAL A 80 5.59 -3.83 6.23
CA VAL A 80 6.43 -3.71 7.43
C VAL A 80 5.89 -4.65 8.51
N SER A 81 6.77 -5.28 9.26
CA SER A 81 6.39 -6.12 10.41
C SER A 81 7.27 -5.83 11.62
N SER A 82 6.85 -6.31 12.79
CA SER A 82 7.60 -6.19 14.05
C SER A 82 8.97 -6.87 14.06
N THR A 83 9.36 -7.58 12.99
CA THR A 83 10.66 -8.24 12.86
C THR A 83 11.68 -7.46 12.02
N GLU A 84 11.47 -6.14 11.84
CA GLU A 84 12.32 -5.20 11.08
C GLU A 84 12.50 -5.51 9.57
N HIS A 85 11.84 -6.54 9.05
CA HIS A 85 11.85 -6.80 7.61
C HIS A 85 10.83 -5.88 6.93
N GLN A 86 11.32 -5.07 5.99
CA GLN A 86 10.51 -4.28 5.08
C GLN A 86 10.58 -4.90 3.68
N VAL A 87 9.43 -5.21 3.11
CA VAL A 87 9.31 -5.64 1.71
C VAL A 87 8.72 -4.50 0.89
N ARG A 88 9.27 -4.27 -0.30
CA ARG A 88 8.82 -3.23 -1.24
C ARG A 88 8.28 -3.89 -2.50
N HIS A 89 7.05 -3.56 -2.86
CA HIS A 89 6.45 -3.96 -4.13
C HIS A 89 6.18 -2.72 -4.97
N HIS A 90 6.61 -2.74 -6.22
CA HIS A 90 6.30 -1.68 -7.18
C HIS A 90 5.21 -2.18 -8.12
N PHE A 91 4.26 -1.32 -8.45
CA PHE A 91 3.25 -1.60 -9.47
C PHE A 91 2.96 -0.32 -10.25
N ILE A 92 2.55 -0.49 -11.51
CA ILE A 92 2.30 0.65 -12.41
C ILE A 92 0.80 0.71 -12.72
N VAL A 93 0.20 1.87 -12.51
CA VAL A 93 -1.15 2.19 -12.98
C VAL A 93 -1.03 2.88 -14.33
N ARG A 94 -1.78 2.42 -15.33
CA ARG A 94 -1.79 2.98 -16.68
C ARG A 94 -3.21 3.32 -17.11
N LEU A 95 -3.32 4.39 -17.89
CA LEU A 95 -4.57 4.74 -18.56
C LEU A 95 -4.73 3.95 -19.88
N PRO A 96 -5.97 3.61 -20.27
CA PRO A 96 -6.26 3.10 -21.61
C PRO A 96 -5.86 4.13 -22.68
N ALA A 97 -5.39 3.66 -23.83
CA ALA A 97 -5.06 4.56 -24.94
C ALA A 97 -6.31 5.35 -25.38
N GLY A 98 -6.20 6.68 -25.44
CA GLY A 98 -7.27 7.58 -25.86
C GLY A 98 -8.03 8.29 -24.74
N SER A 99 -7.73 8.04 -23.46
CA SER A 99 -8.28 8.83 -22.35
C SER A 99 -7.51 10.16 -22.20
N GLY A 100 -8.17 11.28 -22.46
CA GLY A 100 -7.61 12.63 -22.31
C GLY A 100 -7.51 13.15 -20.87
N ASP A 101 -7.62 12.28 -19.86
CA ASP A 101 -7.54 12.67 -18.45
C ASP A 101 -6.07 12.67 -18.02
N GLY A 102 -5.53 13.87 -17.72
CA GLY A 102 -4.13 14.07 -17.37
C GLY A 102 -3.73 13.19 -16.20
N GLY A 103 -2.87 12.20 -16.47
CA GLY A 103 -2.12 11.39 -15.51
C GLY A 103 -2.89 10.76 -14.34
N MET A 104 -4.22 10.75 -14.35
CA MET A 104 -5.08 10.30 -13.26
C MET A 104 -6.31 9.55 -13.81
N VAL A 105 -6.87 8.67 -12.99
CA VAL A 105 -8.09 7.89 -13.27
C VAL A 105 -9.16 8.30 -12.27
N SER A 106 -10.30 8.79 -12.76
CA SER A 106 -11.47 9.08 -11.93
C SER A 106 -12.13 7.79 -11.42
N LEU A 107 -12.54 7.76 -10.15
CA LEU A 107 -13.05 6.59 -9.44
C LEU A 107 -14.54 6.69 -9.11
#